data_AF-A0A1Q7C0J0-F1
#
_entry.id   AF-A0A1Q7C0J0-F1
#
_cell.length_a   1.000
_cell.length_b   1.000
_cell.length_c   1.000
_cell.angle_alpha   90.00
_cell.angle_beta   90.00
_cell.angle_gamma   90.00
#
_symmetry.space_group_name_H-M   'P 1'
#
loop_
_entity.id
_entity.type
_entity.pdbx_description
1 polymer ?
#
loop_
_entity_poly.entity_id
_entity_poly.type
_entity_poly.pdbx_seq_one_letter_code
_entity_poly.pdbx_strand_id
1 'polypeptide(L)'
;MSDVAYIGPGGRRPRPLLRTLVGDVLRRNRLGQRRTLADVARDARVSVPYLSEVERGRKEASSEVLAAVCGALRIELSDLLAEVGRDLVKDRAPVVRLEAARRRHTIAPSPSPSPSPSPSPSPRRSGDAVLLAA
;
A
#
# COMPACT_ATOMS: atom_id res chain seq x y z
N MET A 1 18.88 20.95 9.83
CA MET A 1 17.52 21.52 9.74
C MET A 1 16.61 20.47 9.15
N SER A 2 16.09 19.64 10.06
CA SER A 2 14.89 18.79 10.01
C SER A 2 14.50 18.13 8.68
N ASP A 3 15.19 17.04 8.34
CA ASP A 3 14.58 15.91 7.62
C ASP A 3 13.49 15.32 8.51
N VAL A 4 12.23 15.72 8.30
CA VAL A 4 11.09 14.98 8.84
C VAL A 4 10.88 13.77 7.94
N ALA A 5 11.81 12.82 8.04
CA ALA A 5 11.60 11.45 7.65
C ALA A 5 10.50 10.90 8.56
N TYR A 6 9.32 10.63 8.03
CA TYR A 6 8.27 9.97 8.77
C TYR A 6 8.73 8.53 9.08
N ILE A 7 9.28 8.33 10.29
CA ILE A 7 9.68 7.01 10.80
C ILE A 7 8.39 6.26 11.15
N GLY A 8 7.90 5.45 10.22
CA GLY A 8 6.89 4.44 10.52
C GLY A 8 7.51 3.30 11.34
N PRO A 9 6.73 2.55 12.13
CA PRO A 9 7.26 1.48 12.96
C PRO A 9 7.87 0.37 12.08
N GLY A 10 9.17 0.14 12.26
CA GLY A 10 9.93 -0.96 11.68
C GLY A 10 10.64 -0.65 10.36
N GLY A 11 11.83 -0.02 10.41
CA GLY A 11 12.93 -0.10 9.41
C GLY A 11 12.61 0.21 7.93
N ARG A 12 11.36 0.59 7.62
CA ARG A 12 10.85 0.80 6.28
C ARG A 12 11.28 2.20 5.86
N ARG A 13 11.87 2.33 4.67
CA ARG A 13 12.19 3.66 4.10
C ARG A 13 10.98 4.58 4.31
N PRO A 14 11.18 5.81 4.81
CA PRO A 14 10.10 6.76 5.02
C PRO A 14 9.27 6.87 3.74
N ARG A 15 7.94 6.85 3.86
CA ARG A 15 7.08 7.07 2.69
C ARG A 15 7.41 8.44 2.11
N PRO A 16 7.63 8.55 0.79
CA PRO A 16 7.95 9.82 0.17
C PRO A 16 6.81 10.82 0.40
N LEU A 17 7.17 12.07 0.65
CA LEU A 17 6.20 13.15 0.78
C LEU A 17 5.78 13.62 -0.62
N LEU A 18 4.50 13.97 -0.77
CA LEU A 18 3.95 14.35 -2.07
C LEU A 18 4.71 15.54 -2.68
N ARG A 19 5.01 16.57 -1.88
CA ARG A 19 5.83 17.72 -2.34
C ARG A 19 7.19 17.34 -2.89
N THR A 20 7.81 16.28 -2.39
CA THR A 20 9.11 15.82 -2.89
C THR A 20 8.97 15.24 -4.28
N LEU A 21 7.99 14.35 -4.47
CA LEU A 21 7.74 13.72 -5.77
C LEU A 21 7.28 14.74 -6.82
N VAL A 22 6.38 15.66 -6.43
CA VAL A 22 5.95 16.77 -7.30
C VAL A 22 7.14 17.64 -7.67
N GLY A 23 7.96 18.04 -6.70
CA GLY A 23 9.17 18.84 -6.94
C GLY A 23 10.16 18.16 -7.89
N ASP A 24 10.37 16.86 -7.72
CA ASP A 24 11.25 16.06 -8.58
C ASP A 24 10.73 15.98 -10.02
N VAL A 25 9.43 15.74 -10.23
CA VAL A 25 8.82 15.70 -11.57
C VAL A 25 8.93 17.07 -12.26
N LEU A 26 8.63 18.16 -11.55
CA LEU A 26 8.76 19.52 -12.08
C LEU A 26 10.21 19.81 -12.48
N ARG A 27 11.17 19.46 -11.62
CA ARG A 27 12.60 19.62 -11.89
C ARG A 27 13.04 18.81 -13.11
N ARG A 28 12.61 17.55 -13.23
CA ARG A 28 12.93 16.71 -14.40
C ARG A 28 12.39 17.31 -15.70
N ASN A 29 11.14 17.79 -15.69
CA ASN A 29 10.53 18.46 -16.84
C ASN A 29 11.31 19.74 -17.22
N ARG A 30 11.63 20.60 -16.25
CA ARG A 30 12.44 21.80 -16.50
C ARG A 30 13.82 21.50 -17.08
N LEU A 31 14.52 20.53 -16.50
CA LEU A 31 15.86 20.14 -16.97
C LEU A 31 15.81 19.45 -18.34
N GLY A 32 14.77 18.65 -18.61
CA GLY A 32 14.53 18.06 -19.93
C GLY A 32 14.34 19.11 -21.03
N GLN A 33 13.75 20.26 -20.68
CA GLN A 33 13.61 21.42 -21.57
C GLN A 33 14.88 22.30 -21.63
N ARG A 34 15.93 21.97 -20.87
CA ARG A 34 17.17 22.78 -20.73
C ARG A 34 16.91 24.21 -20.26
N ARG A 35 15.87 24.43 -19.46
CA ARG A 35 15.50 25.76 -18.94
C ARG A 35 16.07 26.01 -17.55
N THR A 36 16.42 27.26 -17.26
CA THR A 36 16.89 27.64 -15.93
C THR A 36 15.71 27.82 -14.97
N LEU A 37 15.98 27.79 -13.66
CA LEU A 37 14.99 28.18 -12.64
C LEU A 37 14.46 29.61 -12.90
N ALA A 38 15.33 30.52 -13.34
CA ALA A 38 14.95 31.89 -13.64
C ALA A 38 13.93 32.00 -14.79
N ASP A 39 14.08 31.17 -15.83
CA ASP A 39 13.15 31.17 -16.96
C ASP A 39 11.75 30.72 -16.56
N VAL A 40 11.67 29.62 -15.81
CA VAL A 40 10.37 29.07 -15.40
C VAL A 40 9.72 29.92 -14.32
N ALA A 41 10.50 30.42 -13.34
CA ALA A 41 9.97 31.27 -12.28
C ALA A 41 9.39 32.58 -12.84
N ARG A 42 10.05 33.18 -13.83
CA ARG A 42 9.56 34.37 -14.54
C ARG A 42 8.20 34.11 -15.19
N ASP A 43 8.10 33.06 -15.99
CA ASP A 43 6.88 32.72 -16.71
C ASP A 43 5.73 32.33 -15.77
N ALA A 44 6.04 31.63 -14.67
CA ALA A 44 5.07 31.24 -13.64
C ALA A 44 4.73 32.38 -12.67
N ARG A 45 5.37 33.56 -12.79
CA ARG A 45 5.22 34.72 -11.89
C ARG A 45 5.46 34.38 -10.41
N VAL A 46 6.49 33.58 -10.15
CA VAL A 46 6.97 33.26 -8.79
C VAL A 46 8.43 33.64 -8.64
N SER A 47 8.94 33.69 -7.40
CA SER A 47 10.36 33.98 -7.19
C SER A 47 11.23 32.75 -7.47
N VAL A 48 12.45 32.98 -7.96
CA VAL A 48 13.45 31.92 -8.16
C VAL A 48 13.73 31.13 -6.89
N PRO A 49 13.95 31.76 -5.71
CA PRO A 49 14.13 31.02 -4.47
C PRO A 49 12.93 30.13 -4.16
N TYR A 50 11.70 30.63 -4.33
CA TYR A 50 10.50 29.85 -4.06
C TYR A 50 10.37 28.62 -4.96
N LEU A 51 10.53 28.77 -6.29
CA LEU A 51 10.51 27.62 -7.20
C LEU A 51 11.62 26.61 -6.85
N SER A 52 12.77 27.10 -6.43
CA SER A 52 13.88 26.26 -5.96
C SER A 52 13.54 25.47 -4.70
N GLU A 53 12.79 26.04 -3.76
CA GLU A 53 12.29 25.31 -2.58
C GLU A 53 11.26 24.24 -2.98
N VAL A 54 10.37 24.56 -3.92
CA VAL A 54 9.36 23.64 -4.44
C VAL A 54 10.02 22.43 -5.12
N GLU A 55 10.97 22.66 -6.03
CA GLU A 55 11.69 21.58 -6.73
C GLU A 55 12.50 20.67 -5.81
N ARG A 56 12.85 21.15 -4.60
CA ARG A 56 13.56 20.35 -3.59
C ARG A 56 12.61 19.71 -2.58
N GLY A 57 11.29 19.84 -2.76
CA GLY A 57 10.30 19.32 -1.82
C GLY A 57 10.37 19.97 -0.44
N ARG A 58 10.80 21.23 -0.33
CA ARG A 58 10.84 21.99 0.93
C ARG A 58 9.58 22.83 1.17
N LYS A 59 8.76 23.03 0.13
CA LYS A 59 7.50 23.76 0.20
C LYS A 59 6.36 22.96 -0.43
N GLU A 60 5.19 23.06 0.19
CA GLU A 60 3.93 22.65 -0.40
C GLU A 60 3.46 23.80 -1.31
N ALA A 61 3.45 23.56 -2.63
CA ALA A 61 2.94 24.54 -3.58
C ALA A 61 1.40 24.51 -3.55
N SER A 62 0.76 25.69 -3.63
CA SER A 62 -0.69 25.75 -3.80
C SER A 62 -1.09 25.23 -5.18
N SER A 63 -2.38 24.87 -5.34
CA SER A 63 -2.91 24.41 -6.62
C SER A 63 -2.74 25.47 -7.73
N GLU A 64 -2.89 26.75 -7.41
CA GLU A 64 -2.70 27.87 -8.35
C GLU A 64 -1.24 27.98 -8.80
N VAL A 65 -0.30 27.82 -7.86
CA VAL A 65 1.13 27.84 -8.20
C VAL A 65 1.52 26.62 -9.02
N LEU A 66 1.01 25.43 -8.69
CA LEU A 66 1.24 24.25 -9.51
C LEU A 66 0.72 24.44 -10.93
N ALA A 67 -0.49 24.98 -11.09
CA ALA A 67 -1.05 25.31 -12.40
C ALA A 67 -0.17 26.32 -13.17
N ALA A 68 0.29 27.38 -12.50
CA ALA A 68 1.17 28.37 -13.11
C ALA A 68 2.51 27.79 -13.57
N VAL A 69 3.14 26.93 -12.76
CA VAL A 69 4.40 26.26 -13.11
C VAL A 69 4.19 25.23 -14.23
N CYS A 70 3.10 24.47 -14.22
CA CYS A 70 2.75 23.56 -15.33
C CYS A 70 2.56 24.33 -16.64
N GLY A 71 1.83 25.45 -16.61
CA GLY A 71 1.67 26.33 -17.75
C GLY A 71 3.01 26.90 -18.25
N ALA A 72 3.87 27.34 -17.35
CA ALA A 72 5.22 27.80 -17.70
C ALA A 72 6.06 26.70 -18.35
N LEU A 73 5.94 25.45 -17.89
CA LEU A 73 6.59 24.27 -18.46
C LEU A 73 5.86 23.70 -19.69
N ARG A 74 4.69 24.22 -20.06
CA ARG A 74 3.84 23.69 -21.15
C ARG A 74 3.57 22.19 -21.00
N ILE A 75 3.26 21.77 -19.79
CA ILE A 75 2.79 20.41 -19.49
C ILE A 75 1.41 20.48 -18.86
N GLU A 76 0.61 19.43 -19.07
CA GLU A 76 -0.70 19.32 -18.43
C GLU A 76 -0.55 18.87 -16.96
N LEU A 77 -1.43 19.37 -16.09
CA LEU A 77 -1.45 18.96 -14.69
C LEU A 77 -1.74 17.45 -14.54
N SER A 78 -2.55 16.88 -15.44
CA SER A 78 -2.80 15.44 -15.47
C SER A 78 -1.53 14.62 -15.72
N ASP A 79 -0.63 15.10 -16.58
CA ASP A 79 0.61 14.41 -16.90
C ASP A 79 1.58 14.46 -15.72
N LEU A 80 1.69 15.62 -15.07
CA LEU A 80 2.42 15.79 -13.80
C LEU A 80 1.91 14.78 -12.76
N LEU A 81 0.60 14.73 -12.53
CA LEU A 81 0.01 13.82 -11.53
C LEU A 81 0.17 12.34 -11.91
N ALA A 82 0.11 12.01 -13.20
CA ALA A 82 0.35 10.65 -13.67
C ALA A 82 1.80 10.22 -13.43
N GLU A 83 2.78 11.10 -13.66
CA GLU A 83 4.19 10.85 -13.31
C GLU A 83 4.40 10.67 -11.81
N VAL A 84 3.83 11.55 -10.99
CA VAL A 84 3.88 11.45 -9.53
C VAL A 84 3.27 10.12 -9.07
N GLY A 85 2.14 9.72 -9.65
CA GLY A 85 1.50 8.44 -9.37
C GLY A 85 2.40 7.24 -9.71
N ARG A 86 3.12 7.29 -10.84
CA ARG A 86 4.10 6.24 -11.20
C ARG A 86 5.24 6.16 -10.17
N ASP A 87 5.76 7.30 -9.72
CA ASP A 87 6.83 7.32 -8.73
C ASP A 87 6.36 6.84 -7.35
N LEU A 88 5.14 7.21 -6.93
CA LEU A 88 4.50 6.68 -5.72
C LEU A 88 4.38 5.15 -5.73
N VAL A 89 4.07 4.55 -6.89
CA VAL A 89 3.95 3.09 -7.04
C VAL A 89 5.31 2.40 -6.91
N LYS A 90 6.39 3.02 -7.40
CA LYS A 90 7.76 2.46 -7.24
C LYS A 90 8.16 2.35 -5.77
N ASP A 91 7.75 3.32 -4.96
CA ASP A 91 8.02 3.34 -3.52
C ASP A 91 7.00 2.55 -2.69
N ARG A 92 6.01 1.91 -3.34
CA ARG A 92 5.02 1.09 -2.66
C ARG A 92 5.66 -0.21 -2.19
N ALA A 93 6.01 -0.26 -0.92
CA ALA A 93 6.31 -1.54 -0.29
C ALA A 93 5.05 -2.43 -0.24
N PRO A 94 5.19 -3.77 -0.37
CA PRO A 94 4.06 -4.68 -0.50
C PRO A 94 3.10 -4.52 0.68
N VAL A 95 1.81 -4.37 0.36
CA VAL A 95 0.72 -4.33 1.34
C VAL A 95 -0.04 -5.64 1.18
N VAL A 96 0.20 -6.58 2.10
CA VAL A 96 -0.57 -7.82 2.18
C VAL A 96 -1.92 -7.47 2.80
N ARG A 97 -3.01 -7.49 2.00
CA ARG A 97 -4.36 -7.40 2.56
C ARG A 97 -4.67 -8.70 3.28
N LEU A 98 -4.73 -8.65 4.62
CA LEU A 98 -5.04 -9.80 5.48
C LEU A 98 -6.43 -10.42 5.20
N GLU A 99 -7.34 -9.69 4.55
CA GLU A 99 -8.61 -10.19 3.99
C GLU A 99 -8.40 -11.42 3.07
N ALA A 100 -7.36 -11.41 2.22
CA ALA A 100 -7.03 -12.51 1.32
C ALA A 100 -6.28 -13.66 2.02
N ALA A 101 -5.73 -13.40 3.22
CA ALA A 101 -5.13 -14.42 4.08
C ALA A 101 -6.20 -15.12 4.93
N ARG A 102 -7.21 -14.39 5.42
CA ARG A 102 -8.35 -14.96 6.16
C ARG A 102 -9.16 -15.94 5.32
N ARG A 103 -9.41 -15.66 4.04
CA ARG A 103 -10.11 -16.61 3.13
C ARG A 103 -9.35 -17.91 2.88
N ARG A 104 -8.04 -17.92 3.09
CA ARG A 104 -7.21 -19.14 3.04
C ARG A 104 -7.11 -19.84 4.41
N HIS A 105 -7.40 -19.13 5.49
CA HIS A 105 -7.39 -19.66 6.85
C HIS A 105 -8.78 -20.08 7.37
N THR A 106 -9.84 -19.94 6.58
CA THR A 106 -11.07 -20.74 6.77
C THR A 106 -10.80 -22.16 6.30
N ILE A 107 -9.89 -22.82 7.03
CA ILE A 107 -9.68 -24.25 7.03
C ILE A 107 -10.89 -24.85 7.74
N ALA A 108 -11.54 -25.77 7.04
CA ALA A 108 -12.69 -26.63 7.34
C ALA A 108 -13.32 -26.61 8.75
N PRO A 109 -14.65 -26.76 8.88
CA PRO A 109 -15.24 -27.15 10.16
C PRO A 109 -14.59 -28.46 10.62
N SER A 110 -14.09 -28.51 11.86
CA SER A 110 -13.66 -29.76 12.49
C SER A 110 -14.76 -30.80 12.29
N PRO A 111 -14.45 -32.03 11.84
CA PRO A 111 -15.45 -33.08 11.82
C PRO A 111 -15.96 -33.26 13.25
N SER A 112 -17.27 -33.09 13.43
CA SER A 112 -17.92 -33.38 14.71
C SER A 112 -17.53 -34.80 15.14
N PRO A 113 -17.18 -35.03 16.42
CA PRO A 113 -16.94 -36.38 16.88
C PRO A 113 -18.22 -37.20 16.66
N SER A 114 -18.10 -38.28 15.89
CA SER A 114 -19.17 -39.26 15.70
C SER A 114 -19.73 -39.66 17.08
N PRO A 115 -21.05 -39.74 17.27
CA PRO A 115 -21.60 -40.19 18.53
C PRO A 115 -21.14 -41.62 18.79
N SER A 116 -20.52 -41.85 19.95
CA SER A 116 -20.16 -43.18 20.45
C SER A 116 -21.36 -44.11 20.41
N PRO A 117 -21.22 -45.38 19.98
CA PRO A 117 -22.33 -46.32 19.98
C PRO A 117 -22.76 -46.61 21.42
N SER A 118 -24.05 -46.45 21.71
CA SER A 118 -24.66 -46.87 22.98
C SER A 118 -24.52 -48.39 23.15
N PRO A 119 -24.20 -48.90 24.36
CA PRO A 119 -24.16 -50.34 24.59
C PRO A 119 -25.57 -50.94 24.50
N SER A 120 -25.74 -51.93 23.63
CA SER A 120 -26.95 -52.74 23.56
C SER A 120 -27.05 -53.65 24.81
N PRO A 121 -28.23 -53.82 25.43
CA PRO A 121 -28.38 -54.72 26.57
C PRO A 121 -28.36 -56.19 26.14
N SER A 122 -27.47 -56.98 26.76
CA SER A 122 -27.40 -58.43 26.62
C SER A 122 -28.70 -59.11 27.05
N PRO A 123 -29.32 -59.98 26.24
CA PRO A 123 -30.40 -60.83 26.73
C PRO A 123 -29.85 -61.98 27.58
N ARG A 124 -30.50 -62.18 28.72
CA ARG A 124 -30.21 -63.21 29.72
C ARG A 124 -30.29 -64.60 29.10
N ARG A 125 -29.30 -65.44 29.41
CA ARG A 125 -29.23 -66.85 29.03
C ARG A 125 -30.22 -67.64 29.90
N SER A 126 -31.27 -68.18 29.28
CA SER A 126 -32.15 -69.21 29.84
C SER A 126 -31.84 -70.53 29.15
N GLY A 127 -31.95 -71.63 29.90
CA GLY A 127 -31.37 -72.94 29.62
C GLY A 127 -31.83 -73.63 28.33
N ASP A 128 -31.03 -74.60 27.87
CA ASP A 128 -31.35 -76.01 28.16
C ASP A 128 -30.18 -76.95 27.81
N ALA A 129 -30.25 -78.13 28.44
CA ALA A 129 -29.22 -79.15 28.61
C ALA A 129 -29.19 -80.20 27.49
N VAL A 130 -28.07 -80.93 27.35
CA VAL A 130 -28.08 -82.35 26.92
C VAL A 130 -26.92 -83.12 27.56
N LEU A 131 -27.26 -84.27 28.13
CA LEU A 131 -26.40 -85.33 28.67
C LEU A 131 -25.48 -85.96 27.61
N LEU A 132 -24.30 -86.43 28.04
CA LEU A 132 -23.68 -87.64 27.49
C LEU A 132 -23.04 -88.43 28.63
N ALA A 133 -23.60 -89.61 28.86
CA ALA A 133 -23.08 -90.64 29.75
C ALA A 133 -22.07 -91.52 29.02
N ALA A 134 -21.08 -92.00 29.76
CA ALA A 134 -20.32 -93.23 29.50
C ALA A 134 -20.23 -94.00 30.81
#